data_AF-B8ADU2-F1
#
_entry.id   AF-B8ADU2-F1
#
_cell.length_a   1.000
_cell.length_b   1.000
_cell.length_c   1.000
_cell.angle_alpha   90.00
_cell.angle_beta   90.00
_cell.angle_gamma   90.00
#
_symmetry.space_group_name_H-M   'P 1'
#
loop_
_entity.id
_entity.type
_entity.pdbx_description
1 polymer ?
#
loop_
_entity_poly.entity_id
_entity_poly.type
_entity_poly.pdbx_seq_one_letter_code
_entity_poly.pdbx_strand_id
1 'polypeptide(L)'
;MLAASARRVAAAAAASSSHSRLANQLAHALNPQRWIHDRNKKALELVAKGWSALQEVDRVIDYADRNDKRLIPLLRGAKENFELALEIDNMNTHARLWLAKMHFKYHVPGACKAIGAALLVEAANMGDPDAQYELGCHLRIENDYVHSDQQAFYYIEKAVDQLHPGALYLLGAVYLTGDCVKRDIASAMWCFHRASEKGHSGAAIAYGSLLLKGAEVPEVITRFNSGKSPSTGKMRKRPIQQDPVKLAKEQFQIAAEAGCDLGLRWLKRLGDYEKQQEQPKQIQQ
;
A
#
# COMPACT_ATOMS: atom_id res chain seq x y z
N MET A 1 31.25 -24.93 22.73
CA MET A 1 32.66 -24.93 23.17
C MET A 1 33.68 -24.53 22.07
N LEU A 2 33.37 -24.67 20.77
CA LEU A 2 34.26 -24.27 19.66
C LEU A 2 34.45 -22.74 19.47
N ALA A 3 33.51 -21.90 19.93
CA ALA A 3 33.63 -20.44 19.81
C ALA A 3 34.64 -19.81 20.80
N ALA A 4 34.97 -20.50 21.89
CA ALA A 4 35.87 -20.01 22.92
C ALA A 4 37.36 -20.26 22.58
N SER A 5 37.66 -21.32 21.81
CA SER A 5 39.04 -21.61 21.38
C SER A 5 39.50 -20.65 20.27
N ALA A 6 38.60 -20.22 19.38
CA ALA A 6 38.92 -19.26 18.32
C ALA A 6 39.37 -17.89 18.85
N ARG A 7 38.78 -17.41 19.96
CA ARG A 7 39.16 -16.14 20.59
C ARG A 7 40.54 -16.18 21.24
N ARG A 8 40.97 -17.34 21.78
CA ARG A 8 42.30 -17.48 22.39
C ARG A 8 43.42 -17.53 21.36
N VAL A 9 43.18 -18.12 20.19
CA VAL A 9 44.16 -18.13 19.09
C VAL A 9 44.33 -16.72 18.49
N ALA A 10 43.24 -15.95 18.38
CA ALA A 10 43.29 -14.56 17.92
C ALA A 10 44.07 -13.63 18.88
N ALA A 11 44.00 -13.87 20.20
CA ALA A 11 44.74 -13.10 21.19
C ALA A 11 46.26 -13.37 21.16
N ALA A 12 46.67 -14.59 20.81
CA ALA A 12 48.09 -14.94 20.70
C ALA A 12 48.75 -14.36 19.42
N ALA A 13 47.99 -14.17 18.35
CA ALA A 13 48.49 -13.58 17.10
C ALA A 13 48.66 -12.03 17.15
N ALA A 14 48.12 -11.38 18.18
CA ALA A 14 48.21 -9.92 18.36
C ALA A 14 49.58 -9.43 18.88
N ALA A 15 50.49 -10.35 19.23
CA ALA A 15 51.82 -10.02 19.76
C ALA A 15 52.88 -9.71 18.66
N SER A 16 52.52 -9.81 17.37
CA SER A 16 53.40 -9.42 16.26
C SER A 16 52.80 -8.24 15.48
N SER A 17 53.48 -7.10 15.52
CA SER A 17 53.05 -5.80 14.98
C SER A 17 52.83 -5.76 13.46
N SER A 18 53.18 -6.82 12.73
CA SER A 18 52.91 -6.98 11.29
C SER A 18 51.55 -7.61 10.97
N HIS A 19 50.91 -8.29 11.93
CA HIS A 19 49.61 -8.95 11.72
C HIS A 19 48.40 -8.04 11.95
N SER A 20 48.55 -6.89 12.60
CA SER A 20 47.43 -5.97 12.91
C SER A 20 46.85 -5.26 11.69
N ARG A 21 47.67 -4.91 10.68
CA ARG A 21 47.18 -4.28 9.43
C ARG A 21 46.43 -5.27 8.55
N LEU A 22 46.96 -6.49 8.39
CA LEU A 22 46.28 -7.55 7.65
C LEU A 22 45.02 -8.02 8.37
N ALA A 23 45.03 -8.12 9.70
CA ALA A 23 43.85 -8.45 10.49
C ALA A 23 42.76 -7.36 10.41
N ASN A 24 43.13 -6.07 10.43
CA ASN A 24 42.17 -4.98 10.24
C ASN A 24 41.66 -4.88 8.79
N GLN A 25 42.50 -5.15 7.79
CA GLN A 25 42.08 -5.24 6.39
C GLN A 25 41.12 -6.44 6.15
N LEU A 26 41.39 -7.59 6.78
CA LEU A 26 40.52 -8.76 6.74
C LEU A 26 39.23 -8.55 7.55
N ALA A 27 39.26 -7.84 8.66
CA ALA A 27 38.07 -7.48 9.43
C ALA A 27 37.16 -6.49 8.68
N HIS A 28 37.73 -5.54 7.92
CA HIS A 28 36.97 -4.69 7.00
C HIS A 28 36.40 -5.45 5.80
N ALA A 29 37.09 -6.51 5.34
CA ALA A 29 36.61 -7.40 4.27
C ALA A 29 35.51 -8.38 4.75
N LEU A 30 35.45 -8.66 6.05
CA LEU A 30 34.52 -9.60 6.67
C LEU A 30 33.48 -8.88 7.55
N ASN A 31 32.96 -7.74 7.10
CA ASN A 31 31.85 -7.09 7.80
C ASN A 31 30.51 -7.72 7.36
N PRO A 32 29.88 -8.61 8.15
CA PRO A 32 28.68 -9.33 7.73
C PRO A 32 27.51 -8.40 7.43
N GLN A 33 27.43 -7.25 8.10
CA GLN A 33 26.40 -6.24 7.85
C GLN A 33 26.48 -5.66 6.44
N ARG A 34 27.69 -5.36 5.95
CA ARG A 34 27.88 -4.80 4.60
C ARG A 34 27.44 -5.79 3.52
N TRP A 35 27.75 -7.08 3.71
CA TRP A 35 27.32 -8.13 2.80
C TRP A 35 25.81 -8.36 2.78
N ILE A 36 25.14 -8.24 3.94
CA ILE A 36 23.67 -8.29 4.04
C ILE A 36 23.05 -7.09 3.30
N HIS A 37 23.58 -5.88 3.48
CA HIS A 37 23.10 -4.71 2.76
C HIS A 37 23.26 -4.83 1.23
N ASP A 38 24.40 -5.37 0.76
CA ASP A 38 24.63 -5.58 -0.67
C ASP A 38 23.70 -6.65 -1.27
N ARG A 39 23.34 -7.68 -0.50
CA ARG A 39 22.34 -8.70 -0.90
C ARG A 39 20.93 -8.11 -0.98
N ASN A 40 20.50 -7.40 0.06
CA ASN A 40 19.16 -6.80 0.09
C ASN A 40 18.99 -5.77 -1.03
N LYS A 41 20.04 -4.98 -1.31
CA LYS A 41 20.05 -4.05 -2.44
C LYS A 41 19.88 -4.78 -3.78
N LYS A 42 20.62 -5.86 -4.02
CA LYS A 42 20.48 -6.68 -5.25
C LYS A 42 19.08 -7.29 -5.37
N ALA A 43 18.52 -7.81 -4.28
CA ALA A 43 17.16 -8.33 -4.28
C ALA A 43 16.14 -7.24 -4.68
N LEU A 44 16.26 -6.03 -4.11
CA LEU A 44 15.40 -4.91 -4.47
C LEU A 44 15.55 -4.45 -5.93
N GLU A 45 16.77 -4.45 -6.47
CA GLU A 45 17.01 -4.16 -7.89
C GLU A 45 16.30 -5.17 -8.81
N LEU A 46 16.30 -6.45 -8.44
CA LEU A 46 15.57 -7.48 -9.19
C LEU A 46 14.05 -7.30 -9.06
N VAL A 47 13.54 -7.01 -7.87
CA VAL A 47 12.11 -6.69 -7.68
C VAL A 47 11.72 -5.49 -8.55
N ALA A 48 12.53 -4.44 -8.59
CA ALA A 48 12.26 -3.26 -9.41
C ALA A 48 12.22 -3.58 -10.91
N LYS A 49 13.13 -4.44 -11.40
CA LYS A 49 13.12 -4.90 -12.80
C LYS A 49 11.87 -5.72 -13.11
N GLY A 50 11.49 -6.65 -12.23
CA GLY A 50 10.29 -7.45 -12.38
C GLY A 50 9.02 -6.59 -12.40
N TRP A 51 8.94 -5.58 -11.52
CA TRP A 51 7.83 -4.64 -11.49
C TRP A 51 7.76 -3.76 -12.73
N SER A 52 8.88 -3.24 -13.23
CA SER A 52 8.90 -2.46 -14.48
C SER A 52 8.38 -3.27 -15.67
N ALA A 53 8.77 -4.55 -15.79
CA ALA A 53 8.24 -5.42 -16.82
C ALA A 53 6.73 -5.65 -16.67
N LEU A 54 6.23 -5.78 -15.43
CA LEU A 54 4.79 -5.87 -15.17
C LEU A 54 4.03 -4.59 -15.55
N GLN A 55 4.60 -3.41 -15.31
CA GLN A 55 3.97 -2.16 -15.72
C GLN A 55 3.80 -2.06 -17.24
N GLU A 56 4.76 -2.57 -18.02
CA GLU A 56 4.63 -2.63 -19.48
C GLU A 56 3.50 -3.58 -19.89
N VAL A 57 3.37 -4.72 -19.21
CA VAL A 57 2.27 -5.66 -19.45
C VAL A 57 0.93 -5.01 -19.10
N ASP A 58 0.80 -4.38 -17.92
CA ASP A 58 -0.44 -3.79 -17.44
C ASP A 58 -0.97 -2.66 -18.35
N ARG A 59 -0.11 -1.98 -19.13
CA ARG A 59 -0.55 -0.97 -20.11
C ARG A 59 -1.35 -1.54 -21.28
N VAL A 60 -1.15 -2.82 -21.59
CA VAL A 60 -1.68 -3.46 -22.80
C VAL A 60 -2.60 -4.63 -22.48
N ILE A 61 -2.54 -5.18 -21.26
CA ILE A 61 -3.26 -6.41 -20.88
C ILE A 61 -4.77 -6.33 -21.07
N ASP A 62 -5.38 -5.16 -20.87
CA ASP A 62 -6.83 -4.96 -21.05
C ASP A 62 -7.26 -5.01 -22.53
N TYR A 63 -6.32 -4.83 -23.45
CA TYR A 63 -6.54 -4.81 -24.90
C TYR A 63 -5.95 -6.01 -25.63
N ALA A 64 -5.20 -6.86 -24.93
CA ALA A 64 -4.50 -8.00 -25.49
C ALA A 64 -5.22 -9.33 -25.17
N ASP A 65 -5.05 -10.31 -26.06
CA ASP A 65 -5.48 -11.66 -25.77
C ASP A 65 -4.73 -12.21 -24.57
N ARG A 66 -5.43 -12.97 -23.71
CA ARG A 66 -4.85 -13.60 -22.51
C ARG A 66 -3.60 -14.43 -22.79
N ASN A 67 -3.49 -14.99 -24.00
CA ASN A 67 -2.38 -15.84 -24.43
C ASN A 67 -1.49 -15.16 -25.48
N ASP A 68 -1.47 -13.82 -25.53
CA ASP A 68 -0.63 -13.10 -26.48
C ASP A 68 0.86 -13.46 -26.29
N LYS A 69 1.45 -14.04 -27.35
CA LYS A 69 2.84 -14.48 -27.38
C LYS A 69 3.83 -13.34 -27.12
N ARG A 70 3.43 -12.08 -27.35
CA ARG A 70 4.26 -10.90 -27.11
C ARG A 70 4.44 -10.59 -25.62
N LEU A 71 3.46 -10.93 -24.79
CA LEU A 71 3.51 -10.69 -23.34
C LEU A 71 4.28 -11.80 -22.61
N ILE A 72 4.35 -13.00 -23.19
CA ILE A 72 5.00 -14.17 -22.56
C ILE A 72 6.47 -13.90 -22.17
N PRO A 73 7.33 -13.28 -23.00
CA PRO A 73 8.70 -12.96 -22.61
C PRO A 73 8.79 -11.98 -21.43
N LEU A 74 7.93 -10.95 -21.40
CA LEU A 74 7.89 -9.97 -20.31
C LEU A 74 7.44 -10.62 -19.00
N LEU A 75 6.37 -11.41 -19.05
CA LEU A 75 5.86 -12.14 -17.89
C LEU A 75 6.86 -13.17 -17.37
N ARG A 76 7.55 -13.86 -18.27
CA ARG A 76 8.63 -14.80 -17.90
C ARG A 76 9.79 -14.08 -17.22
N GLY A 77 10.30 -13.00 -17.83
CA GLY A 77 11.39 -12.22 -17.25
C GLY A 77 11.01 -11.58 -15.91
N ALA A 78 9.77 -11.11 -15.76
CA ALA A 78 9.27 -10.61 -14.49
C ALA A 78 9.27 -11.69 -13.41
N LYS A 79 8.73 -12.87 -13.72
CA LYS A 79 8.71 -14.02 -12.81
C LYS A 79 10.12 -14.44 -12.38
N GLU A 80 11.03 -14.62 -13.35
CA GLU A 80 12.43 -14.99 -13.08
C GLU A 80 13.12 -13.97 -12.17
N ASN A 81 12.91 -12.67 -12.40
CA ASN A 81 13.48 -11.63 -11.54
C ASN A 81 12.98 -11.72 -10.10
N PHE A 82 11.69 -11.98 -9.87
CA PHE A 82 11.18 -12.13 -8.50
C PHE A 82 11.63 -13.44 -7.83
N GLU A 83 11.74 -14.53 -8.59
CA GLU A 83 12.28 -15.81 -8.09
C GLU A 83 13.74 -15.62 -7.65
N LEU A 84 14.57 -15.01 -8.51
CA LEU A 84 15.95 -14.66 -8.17
C LEU A 84 16.03 -13.71 -6.96
N ALA A 85 15.09 -12.78 -6.81
CA ALA A 85 15.05 -11.91 -5.65
C ALA A 85 14.82 -12.70 -4.34
N LEU A 86 13.96 -13.73 -4.37
CA LEU A 86 13.73 -14.61 -3.22
C LEU A 86 14.89 -15.57 -2.96
N GLU A 87 15.60 -16.01 -3.99
CA GLU A 87 16.83 -16.79 -3.81
C GLU A 87 17.92 -15.98 -3.09
N ILE A 88 18.02 -14.67 -3.41
CA ILE A 88 18.96 -13.77 -2.76
C ILE A 88 18.49 -13.41 -1.35
N ASP A 89 17.21 -13.08 -1.17
CA ASP A 89 16.60 -12.72 0.10
C ASP A 89 15.20 -13.33 0.23
N ASN A 90 15.14 -14.49 0.90
CA ASN A 90 13.90 -15.21 1.11
C ASN A 90 12.92 -14.44 2.02
N MET A 91 13.40 -13.46 2.80
CA MET A 91 12.55 -12.65 3.67
C MET A 91 11.86 -11.49 2.92
N ASN A 92 12.16 -11.29 1.63
CA ASN A 92 11.58 -10.23 0.83
C ASN A 92 10.08 -10.48 0.59
N THR A 93 9.25 -9.75 1.31
CA THR A 93 7.79 -9.87 1.23
C THR A 93 7.26 -9.36 -0.10
N HIS A 94 7.82 -8.28 -0.64
CA HIS A 94 7.39 -7.68 -1.90
C HIS A 94 7.59 -8.64 -3.08
N ALA A 95 8.76 -9.30 -3.18
CA ALA A 95 9.00 -10.27 -4.24
C ALA A 95 7.99 -11.42 -4.20
N ARG A 96 7.72 -11.92 -2.99
CA ARG A 96 6.75 -12.99 -2.74
C ARG A 96 5.32 -12.58 -3.07
N LEU A 97 4.91 -11.38 -2.67
CA LEU A 97 3.60 -10.81 -3.01
C LEU A 97 3.43 -10.68 -4.52
N TRP A 98 4.42 -10.14 -5.21
CA TRP A 98 4.35 -9.96 -6.67
C TRP A 98 4.33 -11.30 -7.40
N LEU A 99 5.08 -12.32 -6.95
CA LEU A 99 4.95 -13.68 -7.47
C LEU A 99 3.57 -14.28 -7.23
N ALA A 100 2.99 -14.07 -6.04
CA ALA A 100 1.63 -14.51 -5.75
C ALA A 100 0.64 -13.86 -6.74
N LYS A 101 0.70 -12.54 -6.91
CA LYS A 101 -0.13 -11.78 -7.87
C LYS A 101 0.06 -12.28 -9.30
N MET A 102 1.29 -12.63 -9.67
CA MET A 102 1.61 -13.23 -10.97
C MET A 102 0.84 -14.52 -11.22
N HIS A 103 0.80 -15.40 -10.22
CA HIS A 103 0.09 -16.67 -10.30
C HIS A 103 -1.44 -16.54 -10.33
N PHE A 104 -2.00 -15.45 -9.80
CA PHE A 104 -3.45 -15.21 -9.80
C PHE A 104 -3.95 -14.44 -11.02
N LYS A 105 -3.29 -13.32 -11.36
CA LYS A 105 -3.78 -12.35 -12.34
C LYS A 105 -3.31 -12.65 -13.77
N TYR A 106 -2.07 -13.11 -13.94
CA TYR A 106 -1.42 -13.16 -15.25
C TYR A 106 -1.35 -14.59 -15.80
N HIS A 107 -1.39 -14.74 -17.13
CA HIS A 107 -1.19 -16.03 -17.78
C HIS A 107 0.30 -16.33 -17.97
N VAL A 108 0.97 -16.63 -16.86
CA VAL A 108 2.40 -16.98 -16.88
C VAL A 108 2.56 -18.48 -17.20
N PRO A 109 3.53 -18.89 -18.04
CA PRO A 109 3.84 -20.31 -18.22
C PRO A 109 4.12 -21.00 -16.87
N GLY A 110 3.39 -22.09 -16.60
CA GLY A 110 3.46 -22.79 -15.32
C GLY A 110 2.78 -22.05 -14.16
N ALA A 111 1.84 -21.15 -14.43
CA ALA A 111 1.05 -20.51 -13.38
C ALA A 111 0.20 -21.55 -12.63
N CYS A 112 0.30 -21.55 -11.30
CA CYS A 112 -0.51 -22.37 -10.43
C CYS A 112 -1.07 -21.52 -9.29
N LYS A 113 -2.40 -21.46 -9.19
CA LYS A 113 -3.09 -20.67 -8.14
C LYS A 113 -2.74 -21.15 -6.74
N ALA A 114 -2.52 -22.45 -6.55
CA ALA A 114 -2.13 -23.00 -5.25
C ALA A 114 -0.77 -22.48 -4.77
N ILE A 115 0.21 -22.37 -5.69
CA ILE A 115 1.52 -21.76 -5.39
C ILE A 115 1.33 -20.28 -5.06
N GLY A 116 0.50 -19.57 -5.84
CA GLY A 116 0.16 -18.18 -5.56
C GLY A 116 -0.44 -17.97 -4.17
N ALA A 117 -1.37 -18.83 -3.76
CA ALA A 117 -1.99 -18.79 -2.44
C ALA A 117 -0.98 -19.06 -1.32
N ALA A 118 -0.11 -20.06 -1.47
CA ALA A 118 0.93 -20.36 -0.49
C ALA A 118 1.89 -19.18 -0.30
N LEU A 119 2.37 -18.58 -1.39
CA LEU A 119 3.23 -17.39 -1.35
C LEU A 119 2.51 -16.20 -0.70
N LEU A 120 1.23 -16.01 -0.99
CA LEU A 120 0.44 -14.92 -0.40
C LEU A 120 0.30 -15.08 1.12
N VAL A 121 -0.03 -16.30 1.58
CA VAL A 121 -0.15 -16.62 3.02
C VAL A 121 1.19 -16.42 3.73
N GLU A 122 2.29 -16.88 3.14
CA GLU A 122 3.62 -16.64 3.69
C GLU A 122 3.94 -15.14 3.81
N ALA A 123 3.69 -14.35 2.76
CA ALA A 123 3.94 -12.91 2.77
C ALA A 123 3.08 -12.20 3.84
N ALA A 124 1.81 -12.56 3.97
CA ALA A 124 0.92 -12.02 4.98
C ALA A 124 1.37 -12.38 6.42
N ASN A 125 1.86 -13.61 6.62
CA ASN A 125 2.40 -14.07 7.91
C ASN A 125 3.71 -13.37 8.29
N MET A 126 4.51 -12.96 7.30
CA MET A 126 5.70 -12.12 7.50
C MET A 126 5.37 -10.66 7.85
N GLY A 127 4.09 -10.28 7.83
CA GLY A 127 3.65 -8.96 8.26
C GLY A 127 3.43 -7.95 7.14
N ASP A 128 3.52 -8.36 5.88
CA ASP A 128 3.37 -7.45 4.75
C ASP A 128 1.93 -6.91 4.63
N PRO A 129 1.72 -5.59 4.73
CA PRO A 129 0.37 -5.02 4.79
C PRO A 129 -0.41 -5.21 3.48
N ASP A 130 0.28 -5.13 2.34
CA ASP A 130 -0.32 -5.35 1.03
C ASP A 130 -0.74 -6.84 0.89
N ALA A 131 0.12 -7.78 1.29
CA ALA A 131 -0.23 -9.21 1.29
C ALA A 131 -1.38 -9.55 2.25
N GLN A 132 -1.42 -8.95 3.44
CA GLN A 132 -2.52 -9.13 4.40
C GLN A 132 -3.86 -8.66 3.82
N TYR A 133 -3.86 -7.48 3.19
CA TYR A 133 -5.05 -6.97 2.52
C TYR A 133 -5.49 -7.86 1.35
N GLU A 134 -4.56 -8.25 0.47
CA GLU A 134 -4.86 -9.10 -0.68
C GLU A 134 -5.38 -10.48 -0.23
N LEU A 135 -4.78 -11.08 0.80
CA LEU A 135 -5.26 -12.34 1.36
C LEU A 135 -6.66 -12.22 1.94
N GLY A 136 -6.94 -11.15 2.69
CA GLY A 136 -8.28 -10.86 3.19
C GLY A 136 -9.32 -10.70 2.08
N CYS A 137 -8.96 -10.01 0.99
CA CYS A 137 -9.81 -9.88 -0.19
C CYS A 137 -10.08 -11.24 -0.87
N HIS A 138 -9.05 -12.07 -1.06
CA HIS A 138 -9.18 -13.39 -1.66
C HIS A 138 -10.09 -14.31 -0.82
N LEU A 139 -9.87 -14.37 0.50
CA LEU A 139 -10.68 -15.18 1.41
C LEU A 139 -12.17 -14.79 1.43
N ARG A 140 -12.47 -13.51 1.14
CA ARG A 140 -13.83 -12.99 1.06
C ARG A 140 -14.49 -13.23 -0.31
N ILE A 141 -13.72 -13.30 -1.39
CA ILE A 141 -14.22 -13.57 -2.75
C ILE A 141 -14.45 -15.07 -2.98
N GLU A 142 -13.56 -15.91 -2.44
CA GLU A 142 -13.51 -17.33 -2.78
C GLU A 142 -14.52 -18.20 -2.01
N ASN A 143 -15.26 -17.68 -1.02
CA ASN A 143 -16.12 -18.51 -0.16
C ASN A 143 -17.45 -17.87 0.27
N ASP A 144 -18.53 -18.67 0.21
CA ASP A 144 -19.87 -18.35 0.71
C ASP A 144 -20.08 -18.69 2.22
N TYR A 145 -19.01 -19.02 2.95
CA TYR A 145 -19.08 -19.56 4.32
C TYR A 145 -18.59 -18.57 5.39
N VAL A 146 -19.40 -18.37 6.44
CA VAL A 146 -19.21 -17.43 7.57
C VAL A 146 -17.85 -17.57 8.30
N HIS A 147 -17.25 -18.75 8.34
CA HIS A 147 -15.94 -18.94 9.00
C HIS A 147 -14.77 -18.34 8.19
N SER A 148 -14.90 -18.28 6.86
CA SER A 148 -13.93 -17.64 5.97
C SER A 148 -13.92 -16.12 6.18
N ASP A 149 -15.09 -15.54 6.47
CA ASP A 149 -15.21 -14.10 6.74
C ASP A 149 -14.43 -13.68 7.99
N GLN A 150 -14.46 -14.47 9.06
CA GLN A 150 -13.69 -14.16 10.28
C GLN A 150 -12.18 -14.14 10.02
N GLN A 151 -11.68 -15.09 9.21
CA GLN A 151 -10.27 -15.12 8.83
C GLN A 151 -9.93 -13.96 7.89
N ALA A 152 -10.82 -13.62 6.95
CA ALA A 152 -10.65 -12.46 6.08
C ALA A 152 -10.55 -11.17 6.89
N PHE A 153 -11.46 -10.96 7.86
CA PHE A 153 -11.44 -9.81 8.75
C PHE A 153 -10.18 -9.75 9.59
N TYR A 154 -9.69 -10.88 10.12
CA TYR A 154 -8.44 -10.93 10.87
C TYR A 154 -7.24 -10.38 10.06
N TYR A 155 -7.12 -10.76 8.79
CA TYR A 155 -6.03 -10.23 7.94
C TYR A 155 -6.26 -8.77 7.54
N ILE A 156 -7.51 -8.36 7.29
CA ILE A 156 -7.85 -6.96 7.00
C ILE A 156 -7.55 -6.07 8.21
N GLU A 157 -7.87 -6.49 9.43
CA GLU A 157 -7.57 -5.76 10.67
C GLU A 157 -6.07 -5.54 10.86
N LYS A 158 -5.25 -6.57 10.63
CA LYS A 158 -3.78 -6.41 10.66
C LYS A 158 -3.27 -5.39 9.64
N ALA A 159 -3.86 -5.36 8.44
CA ALA A 159 -3.51 -4.37 7.44
C ALA A 159 -3.99 -2.96 7.85
N VAL A 160 -5.14 -2.84 8.54
CA VAL A 160 -5.62 -1.58 9.12
C VAL A 160 -4.67 -1.06 10.20
N ASP A 161 -4.16 -1.91 11.08
CA ASP A 161 -3.20 -1.54 12.13
C ASP A 161 -1.92 -0.92 11.53
N GLN A 162 -1.57 -1.32 10.32
CA GLN A 162 -0.45 -0.78 9.54
C GLN A 162 -0.84 0.41 8.64
N LEU A 163 -2.08 0.91 8.76
CA LEU A 163 -2.65 2.00 7.96
C LEU A 163 -2.65 1.72 6.44
N HIS A 164 -2.85 0.47 6.04
CA HIS A 164 -2.96 0.11 4.63
C HIS A 164 -4.20 0.78 3.99
N PRO A 165 -4.03 1.54 2.88
CA PRO A 165 -5.10 2.35 2.29
C PRO A 165 -6.34 1.54 1.87
N GLY A 166 -6.14 0.38 1.24
CA GLY A 166 -7.25 -0.48 0.83
C GLY A 166 -8.00 -1.10 2.01
N ALA A 167 -7.27 -1.43 3.09
CA ALA A 167 -7.85 -2.04 4.28
C ALA A 167 -8.67 -1.01 5.06
N LEU A 168 -8.15 0.21 5.20
CA LEU A 168 -8.88 1.35 5.75
C LEU A 168 -10.13 1.68 4.94
N TYR A 169 -10.07 1.62 3.61
CA TYR A 169 -11.25 1.78 2.77
C TYR A 169 -12.32 0.71 3.05
N LEU A 170 -11.93 -0.57 3.12
CA LEU A 170 -12.86 -1.65 3.46
C LEU A 170 -13.48 -1.48 4.84
N LEU A 171 -12.69 -1.11 5.84
CA LEU A 171 -13.19 -0.85 7.19
C LEU A 171 -14.15 0.34 7.22
N GLY A 172 -13.84 1.41 6.48
CA GLY A 172 -14.74 2.57 6.33
C GLY A 172 -16.06 2.19 5.67
N ALA A 173 -16.03 1.31 4.67
CA ALA A 173 -17.24 0.78 4.03
C ALA A 173 -18.08 -0.03 5.01
N VAL A 174 -17.47 -0.90 5.81
CA VAL A 174 -18.10 -1.69 6.87
C VAL A 174 -18.81 -0.80 7.90
N TYR A 175 -18.14 0.26 8.37
CA TYR A 175 -18.77 1.22 9.28
C TYR A 175 -19.92 2.01 8.64
N LEU A 176 -19.85 2.26 7.33
CA LEU A 176 -20.88 3.00 6.61
C LEU A 176 -22.13 2.16 6.36
N THR A 177 -21.96 0.87 5.99
CA THR A 177 -23.07 -0.06 5.76
C THR A 177 -23.66 -0.58 7.07
N GLY A 178 -22.83 -0.74 8.09
CA GLY A 178 -23.21 -1.42 9.34
C GLY A 178 -23.20 -2.93 9.21
N ASP A 179 -22.44 -3.48 8.25
CA ASP A 179 -22.29 -4.92 8.09
C ASP A 179 -21.38 -5.42 9.22
N CYS A 180 -21.86 -6.39 10.02
CA CYS A 180 -21.12 -6.97 11.16
C CYS A 180 -20.81 -6.00 12.33
N VAL A 181 -20.94 -4.69 12.17
CA VAL A 181 -20.68 -3.66 13.21
C VAL A 181 -21.81 -2.62 13.22
N LYS A 182 -22.03 -1.93 14.35
CA LYS A 182 -22.98 -0.81 14.39
C LYS A 182 -22.53 0.28 13.40
N ARG A 183 -23.47 0.76 12.60
CA ARG A 183 -23.23 1.85 11.65
C ARG A 183 -22.70 3.10 12.36
N ASP A 184 -21.54 3.57 11.94
CA ASP A 184 -20.88 4.76 12.47
C ASP A 184 -20.25 5.59 11.35
N ILE A 185 -20.91 6.71 11.02
CA ILE A 185 -20.50 7.60 9.94
C ILE A 185 -19.20 8.35 10.31
N ALA A 186 -18.98 8.66 11.59
CA ALA A 186 -17.79 9.37 12.04
C ALA A 186 -16.54 8.49 11.89
N SER A 187 -16.63 7.22 12.28
CA SER A 187 -15.55 6.25 12.09
C SER A 187 -15.30 5.95 10.61
N ALA A 188 -16.35 5.87 9.79
CA ALA A 188 -16.21 5.75 8.33
C ALA A 188 -15.49 6.96 7.72
N MET A 189 -15.86 8.18 8.10
CA MET A 189 -15.21 9.42 7.66
C MET A 189 -13.72 9.44 8.00
N TRP A 190 -13.36 9.00 9.21
CA TRP A 190 -11.96 8.89 9.62
C TRP A 190 -11.17 7.88 8.78
N CYS A 191 -11.74 6.70 8.54
CA CYS A 191 -11.09 5.67 7.73
C CYS A 191 -10.89 6.13 6.29
N PHE A 192 -11.91 6.73 5.67
CA PHE A 192 -11.81 7.20 4.29
C PHE A 192 -10.84 8.37 4.14
N HIS A 193 -10.80 9.31 5.10
CA HIS A 193 -9.81 10.38 5.11
C HIS A 193 -8.38 9.86 5.20
N ARG A 194 -8.10 8.91 6.10
CA ARG A 194 -6.76 8.30 6.22
C ARG A 194 -6.33 7.53 4.98
N ALA A 195 -7.26 6.81 4.36
CA ALA A 195 -6.99 6.12 3.10
C ALA A 195 -6.77 7.10 1.93
N SER A 196 -7.50 8.22 1.89
CA SER A 196 -7.33 9.23 0.84
C SER A 196 -6.02 10.01 0.95
N GLU A 197 -5.54 10.30 2.17
CA GLU A 197 -4.19 10.86 2.41
C GLU A 197 -3.08 9.97 1.84
N LYS A 198 -3.33 8.66 1.75
CA LYS A 198 -2.43 7.65 1.15
C LYS A 198 -2.68 7.43 -0.35
N GLY A 199 -3.53 8.24 -0.98
CA GLY A 199 -3.81 8.18 -2.42
C GLY A 199 -4.87 7.17 -2.86
N HIS A 200 -5.65 6.59 -1.94
CA HIS A 200 -6.70 5.64 -2.31
C HIS A 200 -7.89 6.34 -2.97
N SER A 201 -7.99 6.21 -4.30
CA SER A 201 -9.00 6.89 -5.12
C SER A 201 -10.44 6.61 -4.66
N GLY A 202 -10.79 5.36 -4.39
CA GLY A 202 -12.12 4.98 -3.90
C GLY A 202 -12.47 5.59 -2.55
N ALA A 203 -11.47 5.81 -1.69
CA ALA A 203 -11.67 6.38 -0.36
C ALA A 203 -11.82 7.90 -0.45
N ALA A 204 -11.04 8.55 -1.30
CA ALA A 204 -11.17 9.96 -1.60
C ALA A 204 -12.58 10.28 -2.16
N ILE A 205 -13.09 9.45 -3.07
CA ILE A 205 -14.45 9.60 -3.60
C ILE A 205 -15.51 9.37 -2.51
N ALA A 206 -15.36 8.32 -1.69
CA ALA A 206 -16.29 8.04 -0.60
C ALA A 206 -16.34 9.19 0.41
N TYR A 207 -15.17 9.70 0.83
CA TYR A 207 -15.05 10.83 1.74
C TYR A 207 -15.63 12.11 1.14
N GLY A 208 -15.28 12.46 -0.10
CA GLY A 208 -15.84 13.61 -0.81
C GLY A 208 -17.37 13.53 -0.98
N SER A 209 -17.91 12.34 -1.25
CA SER A 209 -19.35 12.13 -1.33
C SER A 209 -20.05 12.32 0.02
N LEU A 210 -19.45 11.87 1.13
CA LEU A 210 -19.99 12.07 2.47
C LEU A 210 -19.97 13.54 2.88
N LEU A 211 -18.91 14.28 2.54
CA LEU A 211 -18.84 15.73 2.76
C LEU A 211 -19.95 16.48 2.02
N LEU A 212 -20.22 16.14 0.76
CA LEU A 212 -21.32 16.74 0.00
C LEU A 212 -22.71 16.41 0.55
N LYS A 213 -22.87 15.25 1.19
CA LYS A 213 -24.11 14.86 1.88
C LYS A 213 -24.29 15.59 3.23
N GLY A 214 -23.33 16.42 3.64
CA GLY A 214 -23.38 17.15 4.90
C GLY A 214 -23.00 16.30 6.11
N ALA A 215 -22.27 15.20 5.93
CA ALA A 215 -21.75 14.43 7.06
C ALA A 215 -20.78 15.29 7.88
N GLU A 216 -20.96 15.29 9.21
CA GLU A 216 -20.09 16.04 10.10
C GLU A 216 -18.67 15.48 10.07
N VAL A 217 -17.69 16.37 9.93
CA VAL A 217 -16.29 16.01 9.99
C VAL A 217 -15.94 15.78 11.47
N PRO A 218 -15.54 14.56 11.88
CA PRO A 218 -15.21 14.31 13.27
C PRO A 218 -14.06 15.22 13.74
N GLU A 219 -14.14 15.69 14.99
CA GLU A 219 -13.14 16.61 15.56
C GLU A 219 -11.71 16.07 15.50
N VAL A 220 -11.56 14.74 15.49
CA VAL A 220 -10.25 14.10 15.31
C VAL A 220 -9.63 14.53 13.98
N ILE A 221 -10.35 14.62 12.87
CA ILE A 221 -9.77 15.05 11.58
C ILE A 221 -9.44 16.54 11.62
N THR A 222 -10.31 17.37 12.20
CA THR A 222 -10.14 18.84 12.21
C THR A 222 -8.99 19.30 13.09
N ARG A 223 -8.69 18.58 14.19
CA ARG A 223 -7.54 18.88 15.05
C ARG A 223 -6.20 18.67 14.33
N PHE A 224 -6.06 17.62 13.52
CA PHE A 224 -4.80 17.34 12.81
C PHE A 224 -4.55 18.30 11.64
N ASN A 225 -5.58 18.77 10.94
CA ASN A 225 -5.44 19.78 9.87
C ASN A 225 -5.00 21.16 10.40
N SER A 226 -5.11 21.42 11.70
CA SER A 226 -4.71 22.69 12.34
C SER A 226 -3.20 22.81 12.65
N GLY A 227 -2.38 21.90 12.13
CA GLY A 227 -0.93 21.81 12.36
C GLY A 227 -0.05 22.89 11.70
N LYS A 228 -0.29 24.18 11.99
CA LYS A 228 0.75 25.21 11.99
C LYS A 228 0.76 25.93 13.35
N SER A 229 1.72 25.50 14.19
CA SER A 229 2.21 26.07 15.46
C SER A 229 1.30 26.06 16.71
N PRO A 230 1.81 25.62 17.88
CA PRO A 230 1.18 25.90 19.17
C PRO A 230 1.67 27.26 19.69
N SER A 231 0.98 28.35 19.37
CA SER A 231 1.12 29.59 20.12
C SER A 231 0.09 29.62 21.24
N THR A 232 0.60 29.74 22.45
CA THR A 232 -0.16 29.93 23.69
C THR A 232 -0.99 31.20 23.61
N GLY A 233 -2.31 31.06 23.60
CA GLY A 233 -3.24 32.18 23.72
C GLY A 233 -4.68 31.68 23.71
N LYS A 234 -5.41 31.92 24.80
CA LYS A 234 -6.85 31.68 24.90
C LYS A 234 -7.58 32.48 23.80
N MET A 235 -7.79 31.86 22.65
CA MET A 235 -8.70 32.34 21.62
C MET A 235 -9.75 31.27 21.40
N ARG A 236 -11.01 31.62 21.64
CA ARG A 236 -12.18 30.87 21.17
C ARG A 236 -12.06 30.73 19.66
N LYS A 237 -11.45 29.65 19.17
CA LYS A 237 -11.36 29.33 17.75
C LYS A 237 -12.77 28.92 17.31
N ARG A 238 -13.50 29.84 16.66
CA ARG A 238 -14.63 29.46 15.81
C ARG A 238 -14.09 28.38 14.86
N PRO A 239 -14.75 27.23 14.72
CA PRO A 239 -14.27 26.20 13.79
C PRO A 239 -14.14 26.86 12.43
N ILE A 240 -12.98 26.69 11.79
CA ILE A 240 -12.77 27.14 10.42
C ILE A 240 -13.79 26.35 9.61
N GLN A 241 -14.89 26.99 9.26
CA GLN A 241 -15.96 26.39 8.48
C GLN A 241 -15.44 26.31 7.04
N GLN A 242 -14.57 25.35 6.77
CA GLN A 242 -14.12 25.05 5.42
C GLN A 242 -15.35 24.59 4.65
N ASP A 243 -15.63 25.23 3.52
CA ASP A 243 -16.79 24.89 2.70
C ASP A 243 -16.72 23.39 2.32
N PRO A 244 -17.72 22.57 2.67
CA PRO A 244 -17.68 21.12 2.45
C PRO A 244 -17.51 20.78 0.96
N VAL A 245 -17.99 21.67 0.08
CA VAL A 245 -17.83 21.56 -1.38
C VAL A 245 -16.37 21.70 -1.81
N LYS A 246 -15.59 22.61 -1.19
CA LYS A 246 -14.17 22.77 -1.51
C LYS A 246 -13.37 21.55 -1.07
N LEU A 247 -13.62 21.06 0.14
CA LEU A 247 -13.00 19.84 0.65
C LEU A 247 -13.35 18.64 -0.23
N ALA A 248 -14.60 18.49 -0.65
CA ALA A 248 -14.98 17.43 -1.56
C ALA A 248 -14.25 17.54 -2.92
N LYS A 249 -14.08 18.76 -3.46
CA LYS A 249 -13.36 19.00 -4.71
C LYS A 249 -11.89 18.57 -4.62
N GLU A 250 -11.21 18.89 -3.52
CA GLU A 250 -9.83 18.44 -3.26
C GLU A 250 -9.73 16.91 -3.26
N GLN A 251 -10.70 16.23 -2.64
CA GLN A 251 -10.71 14.77 -2.59
C GLN A 251 -10.97 14.13 -3.96
N PHE A 252 -11.88 14.71 -4.76
CA PHE A 252 -12.08 14.25 -6.13
C PHE A 252 -10.87 14.52 -7.03
N GLN A 253 -10.10 15.57 -6.75
CA GLN A 253 -8.83 15.82 -7.41
C GLN A 253 -7.79 14.76 -7.07
N ILE A 254 -7.64 14.39 -5.79
CA ILE A 254 -6.77 13.27 -5.38
C ILE A 254 -7.17 11.98 -6.11
N ALA A 255 -8.47 11.69 -6.20
CA ALA A 255 -8.96 10.53 -6.94
C ALA A 255 -8.65 10.59 -8.44
N ALA A 256 -8.76 11.76 -9.05
CA ALA A 256 -8.45 11.98 -10.47
C ALA A 256 -6.95 11.86 -10.76
N GLU A 257 -6.10 12.40 -9.89
CA GLU A 257 -4.63 12.28 -9.97
C GLU A 257 -4.19 10.83 -9.81
N ALA A 258 -4.91 10.04 -9.00
CA ALA A 258 -4.74 8.59 -8.91
C ALA A 258 -5.27 7.81 -10.13
N GLY A 259 -5.73 8.50 -11.20
CA GLY A 259 -6.19 7.88 -12.44
C GLY A 259 -7.63 7.35 -12.41
N CYS A 260 -8.45 7.75 -11.43
CA CYS A 260 -9.83 7.29 -11.35
C CYS A 260 -10.78 8.19 -12.17
N ASP A 261 -11.37 7.64 -13.23
CA ASP A 261 -12.37 8.31 -14.08
C ASP A 261 -13.55 8.88 -13.30
N LEU A 262 -13.97 8.17 -12.24
CA LEU A 262 -15.08 8.61 -11.40
C LEU A 262 -14.76 9.93 -10.69
N GLY A 263 -13.51 10.14 -10.26
CA GLY A 263 -13.04 11.40 -9.70
C GLY A 263 -13.18 12.56 -10.70
N LEU A 264 -12.77 12.34 -11.96
CA LEU A 264 -12.94 13.33 -13.03
C LEU A 264 -14.41 13.67 -13.29
N ARG A 265 -15.29 12.67 -13.28
CA ARG A 265 -16.75 12.88 -13.44
C ARG A 265 -17.33 13.73 -12.31
N TRP A 266 -16.89 13.50 -11.07
CA TRP A 266 -17.31 14.31 -9.92
C TRP A 266 -16.82 15.76 -10.03
N LEU A 267 -15.58 15.99 -10.44
CA LEU A 267 -15.04 17.33 -10.67
C LEU A 267 -15.81 18.10 -11.76
N LYS A 268 -16.11 17.43 -12.87
CA LYS A 268 -16.91 18.02 -13.96
C LYS A 268 -18.29 18.44 -13.46
N ARG A 269 -18.97 17.55 -12.71
CA ARG A 269 -20.28 17.83 -12.13
C ARG A 269 -20.24 19.05 -11.20
N LEU A 270 -19.23 19.16 -10.33
CA LEU A 270 -19.08 20.32 -9.44
C LEU A 270 -18.85 21.62 -10.23
N GLY A 271 -18.00 21.58 -11.27
CA GLY A 271 -17.76 22.74 -12.12
C GLY A 271 -19.01 23.20 -12.90
N ASP A 272 -19.87 22.27 -13.31
CA ASP A 272 -21.14 22.60 -13.96
C ASP A 272 -22.12 23.27 -12.98
N TYR A 273 -22.17 22.84 -11.72
CA TYR A 273 -22.96 23.50 -10.67
C TYR A 273 -22.46 24.92 -10.35
N GLU A 274 -21.14 25.12 -10.27
CA GLU A 274 -20.53 26.45 -10.06
C GLU A 274 -20.95 27.43 -11.18
N LYS A 275 -20.87 27.00 -12.45
CA LYS A 275 -21.28 27.80 -13.62
C LYS A 275 -22.77 28.16 -13.61
N GLN A 276 -23.64 27.22 -13.21
CA GLN A 276 -25.09 27.46 -13.12
C GLN A 276 -25.45 28.46 -12.02
N GLN A 277 -24.68 28.53 -10.94
CA GLN A 277 -24.90 29.51 -9.85
C GLN A 277 -24.38 30.92 -10.18
N GLU A 278 -23.47 31.06 -11.16
CA GLU A 278 -22.94 32.35 -11.62
C GLU A 278 -23.84 33.02 -12.69
N GLN A 279 -24.59 32.23 -13.47
CA GLN A 279 -25.50 32.73 -14.52
C GLN A 279 -26.71 33.59 -14.06
N PRO A 280 -27.30 33.49 -12.83
CA PRO A 280 -28.46 34.30 -12.45
C PRO A 280 -28.19 35.80 -12.20
N LYS A 281 -26.97 36.33 -12.40
CA LYS A 281 -26.65 37.75 -12.18
C LYS A 281 -26.61 38.64 -13.43
N GLN A 282 -26.81 38.10 -14.63
CA GLN A 282 -26.70 38.87 -15.89
C GLN A 282 -28.02 39.20 -16.59
N ILE A 283 -29.19 38.92 -15.99
CA ILE A 283 -30.51 39.15 -16.63
C ILE A 283 -31.33 40.26 -15.92
N GLN A 284 -30.70 41.13 -15.13
CA GLN A 284 -31.35 42.33 -14.60
C GLN A 284 -30.48 43.57 -14.84
N GLN A 285 -30.42 44.03 -16.09
CA GLN A 285 -30.15 45.42 -16.47
C GLN A 285 -31.05 45.80 -17.64
#